data_AF-A0A8I1LP71-F1
#
_entry.id   AF-A0A8I1LP71-F1
#
_cell.length_a   1.000
_cell.length_b   1.000
_cell.length_c   1.000
_cell.angle_alpha   90.00
_cell.angle_beta   90.00
_cell.angle_gamma   90.00
#
_symmetry.space_group_name_H-M   'P 1'
#
loop_
_entity.id
_entity.type
_entity.pdbx_description
1 polymer ?
#
loop_
_entity_poly.entity_id
_entity_poly.type
_entity_poly.pdbx_seq_one_letter_code
_entity_poly.pdbx_strand_id
1 'polypeptide(L)'
;MKIDKINDTYYAGFEGEPEIRLIYTNSDKCYVLKIWNGYFDTLMDCLVQLESAQSNILSEYYAHEGWYEESPWEVENIRETLQLFDSFDIKYLTEEEAKSLTNILPVLPDLKNDIIILLQKAVNGNGNVFIEYD
;
A
#
# COMPACT_ATOMS: atom_id res chain seq x y z
N MET A 1 0.35 -21.03 -4.83
CA MET A 1 1.37 -20.42 -3.94
C MET A 1 1.02 -20.79 -2.50
N LYS A 2 1.96 -21.25 -1.67
CA LYS A 2 1.69 -21.49 -0.25
C LYS A 2 1.93 -20.18 0.49
N ILE A 3 0.94 -19.69 1.24
CA ILE A 3 1.08 -18.46 2.03
C ILE A 3 1.78 -18.81 3.36
N ASP A 4 2.89 -18.14 3.66
CA ASP A 4 3.65 -18.38 4.88
C ASP A 4 3.17 -17.53 6.05
N LYS A 5 2.69 -16.31 5.76
CA LYS A 5 2.15 -15.40 6.77
C LYS A 5 1.15 -14.43 6.15
N ILE A 6 0.07 -14.20 6.90
CA ILE A 6 -0.97 -13.20 6.61
C ILE A 6 -0.95 -12.19 7.76
N ASN A 7 -0.98 -10.91 7.44
CA ASN A 7 -1.28 -9.83 8.37
C ASN A 7 -2.60 -9.20 7.95
N ASP A 8 -3.64 -9.34 8.76
CA ASP A 8 -4.98 -8.82 8.53
C ASP A 8 -5.37 -7.70 9.51
N THR A 9 -4.40 -7.17 10.27
CA THR A 9 -4.63 -6.13 11.28
C THR A 9 -5.34 -4.90 10.73
N TYR A 10 -5.11 -4.56 9.44
CA TYR A 10 -5.71 -3.39 8.78
C TYR A 10 -6.98 -3.69 8.00
N TYR A 11 -7.48 -4.93 8.04
CA TYR A 11 -8.73 -5.36 7.42
C TYR A 11 -9.73 -5.93 8.44
N ALA A 12 -9.25 -6.42 9.58
CA ALA A 12 -10.10 -6.93 10.65
C ALA A 12 -11.12 -5.87 11.10
N GLY A 13 -12.42 -6.21 11.05
CA GLY A 13 -13.53 -5.30 11.31
C GLY A 13 -14.13 -4.60 10.08
N PHE A 14 -13.58 -4.85 8.88
CA PHE A 14 -14.08 -4.37 7.59
C PHE A 14 -14.49 -5.53 6.66
N GLU A 15 -14.89 -6.66 7.22
CA GLU A 15 -15.21 -7.86 6.43
C GLU A 15 -16.38 -7.62 5.46
N GLY A 16 -16.15 -7.87 4.17
CA GLY A 16 -17.13 -7.65 3.10
C GLY A 16 -17.07 -6.25 2.48
N GLU A 17 -16.24 -5.36 3.02
CA GLU A 17 -15.88 -4.11 2.38
C GLU A 17 -14.69 -4.32 1.42
N PRO A 18 -14.49 -3.42 0.44
CA PRO A 18 -13.39 -3.52 -0.52
C PRO A 18 -12.02 -3.67 0.14
N GLU A 19 -11.21 -4.58 -0.40
CA GLU A 19 -9.95 -5.03 0.18
C GLU A 19 -8.80 -4.84 -0.82
N ILE A 20 -7.67 -4.32 -0.31
CA ILE A 20 -6.38 -4.36 -0.99
C ILE A 20 -5.50 -5.41 -0.33
N ARG A 21 -4.92 -6.31 -1.13
CA ARG A 21 -3.86 -7.24 -0.69
C ARG A 21 -2.54 -6.83 -1.30
N LEU A 22 -1.57 -6.52 -0.46
CA LEU A 22 -0.17 -6.45 -0.88
C LEU A 22 0.49 -7.81 -0.64
N ILE A 23 0.96 -8.41 -1.72
CA ILE A 23 1.46 -9.78 -1.75
C ILE A 23 2.93 -9.74 -2.12
N TYR A 24 3.80 -9.94 -1.12
CA TYR A 24 5.19 -10.26 -1.42
C TYR A 24 5.31 -11.75 -1.72
N THR A 25 6.10 -12.08 -2.74
CA THR A 25 6.50 -13.45 -3.01
C THR A 25 7.95 -13.54 -3.52
N ASN A 26 8.62 -14.62 -3.17
CA ASN A 26 9.88 -15.04 -3.79
C ASN A 26 9.86 -16.56 -4.02
N SER A 27 11.01 -17.17 -4.34
CA SER A 27 11.11 -18.62 -4.60
C SER A 27 10.55 -19.52 -3.49
N ASP A 28 10.55 -19.05 -2.23
CA ASP A 28 10.29 -19.89 -1.06
C ASP A 28 9.25 -19.33 -0.09
N LYS A 29 8.94 -18.03 -0.16
CA LYS A 29 8.13 -17.32 0.83
C LYS A 29 7.06 -16.47 0.20
N CYS A 30 5.88 -16.49 0.78
CA CYS A 30 4.77 -15.60 0.46
C CYS A 30 4.23 -14.92 1.72
N TYR A 31 4.20 -13.58 1.70
CA TYR A 31 3.66 -12.74 2.77
C TYR A 31 2.51 -11.90 2.20
N VAL A 32 1.35 -11.91 2.87
CA VAL A 32 0.19 -11.11 2.47
C VAL A 32 -0.14 -10.10 3.55
N LEU A 33 -0.29 -8.84 3.16
CA LEU A 33 -0.82 -7.75 3.98
C LEU A 33 -2.21 -7.39 3.46
N LYS A 34 -3.25 -7.66 4.26
CA LYS A 34 -4.65 -7.31 3.94
C LYS A 34 -4.96 -5.92 4.51
N ILE A 35 -5.56 -5.07 3.69
CA ILE A 35 -5.82 -3.67 4.00
C ILE A 35 -7.24 -3.34 3.57
N TRP A 36 -8.04 -2.71 4.43
CA TRP A 36 -9.30 -2.09 3.98
C TRP A 36 -9.00 -0.98 2.97
N ASN A 37 -9.68 -0.99 1.82
CA ASN A 37 -9.40 -0.07 0.72
C ASN A 37 -9.43 1.40 1.15
N GLY A 38 -10.32 1.79 2.06
CA GLY A 38 -10.39 3.17 2.55
C GLY A 38 -9.10 3.64 3.25
N TYR A 39 -8.37 2.75 3.92
CA TYR A 39 -7.04 3.08 4.47
C TYR A 39 -5.99 3.23 3.38
N PHE A 40 -6.03 2.36 2.37
CA PHE A 40 -5.09 2.40 1.26
C PHE A 40 -5.29 3.65 0.40
N ASP A 41 -6.53 3.95 -0.01
CA ASP A 41 -6.88 5.15 -0.77
C ASP A 41 -6.50 6.43 -0.02
N THR A 42 -6.80 6.50 1.29
CA THR A 42 -6.39 7.66 2.09
C THR A 42 -4.88 7.86 2.08
N LEU A 43 -4.11 6.76 2.16
CA LEU A 43 -2.66 6.82 2.09
C LEU A 43 -2.16 7.25 0.70
N MET A 44 -2.79 6.77 -0.37
CA MET A 44 -2.47 7.18 -1.74
C MET A 44 -2.76 8.67 -1.95
N ASP A 45 -3.91 9.16 -1.50
CA ASP A 45 -4.27 10.58 -1.58
C ASP A 45 -3.23 11.46 -0.86
N CYS A 46 -2.76 11.04 0.31
CA CYS A 46 -1.71 11.74 1.03
C CYS A 46 -0.37 11.76 0.26
N LEU A 47 -0.04 10.68 -0.45
CA LEU A 47 1.18 10.58 -1.26
C LEU A 47 1.13 11.46 -2.51
N VAL A 48 -0.02 11.53 -3.19
CA VAL A 48 -0.25 12.39 -4.36
C VAL A 48 -0.02 13.87 -4.05
N GLN A 49 -0.28 14.30 -2.81
CA GLN A 49 -0.02 15.68 -2.40
C GLN A 49 1.48 16.02 -2.28
N LEU A 50 2.33 15.02 -2.05
CA LEU A 50 3.77 15.22 -1.83
C LEU A 50 4.60 15.08 -3.10
N GLU A 51 4.21 14.17 -3.99
CA GLU A 51 4.95 13.87 -5.20
C GLU A 51 3.99 13.92 -6.40
N SER A 52 4.41 14.57 -7.48
CA SER A 52 3.60 14.59 -8.70
C SER A 52 3.32 13.16 -9.15
N ALA A 53 2.10 12.89 -9.62
CA ALA A 53 1.58 11.59 -10.09
C ALA A 53 2.35 10.94 -11.27
N GLN A 54 3.59 11.38 -11.54
CA GLN A 54 4.51 10.76 -12.49
C GLN A 54 5.27 9.56 -11.88
N SER A 55 5.12 9.29 -10.58
CA SER A 55 5.69 8.09 -9.94
C SER A 55 4.77 6.88 -10.12
N ASN A 56 5.35 5.73 -10.47
CA ASN A 56 4.68 4.56 -11.04
C ASN A 56 3.36 4.14 -10.36
N ILE A 57 3.36 3.89 -9.04
CA ILE A 57 2.14 3.46 -8.33
C ILE A 57 1.08 4.57 -8.26
N LEU A 58 1.49 5.84 -8.24
CA LEU A 58 0.56 6.97 -8.19
C LEU A 58 -0.05 7.28 -9.56
N SER A 59 0.68 7.03 -10.65
CA SER A 59 0.10 7.14 -12.00
C SER A 59 -1.01 6.11 -12.20
N GLU A 60 -0.78 4.86 -11.79
CA GLU A 60 -1.81 3.80 -11.85
C GLU A 60 -3.02 4.15 -10.98
N TYR A 61 -2.77 4.60 -9.74
CA TYR A 61 -3.83 5.05 -8.83
C TYR A 61 -4.69 6.16 -9.46
N TYR A 62 -4.05 7.19 -10.01
CA TYR A 62 -4.75 8.35 -10.59
C TYR A 62 -5.50 8.00 -11.88
N ALA A 63 -4.94 7.10 -12.69
CA ALA A 63 -5.57 6.64 -13.93
C ALA A 63 -6.70 5.62 -13.69
N HIS A 64 -6.81 5.08 -12.46
CA HIS A 64 -7.60 3.88 -12.18
C HIS A 64 -7.20 2.69 -13.07
N GLU A 65 -5.90 2.58 -13.34
CA GLU A 65 -5.28 1.50 -14.11
C GLU A 65 -4.54 0.54 -13.13
N GLY A 66 -3.72 -0.37 -13.65
CA GLY A 66 -2.98 -1.31 -12.83
C GLY A 66 -3.88 -2.31 -12.10
N TRP A 67 -3.89 -2.29 -10.76
CA TRP A 67 -4.64 -3.26 -9.95
C TRP A 67 -6.16 -3.16 -10.05
N TYR A 68 -6.68 -2.05 -10.59
CA TYR A 68 -8.10 -1.91 -10.89
C TYR A 68 -8.51 -2.65 -12.18
N GLU A 69 -7.57 -2.91 -13.10
CA GLU A 69 -7.82 -3.58 -14.39
C GLU A 69 -7.24 -5.01 -14.44
N GLU A 70 -6.04 -5.20 -13.91
CA GLU A 70 -5.36 -6.50 -13.82
C GLU A 70 -5.10 -6.84 -12.36
N SER A 71 -5.67 -7.94 -11.87
CA SER A 71 -5.47 -8.38 -10.48
C SER A 71 -5.09 -9.87 -10.47
N PRO A 72 -3.95 -10.28 -9.90
CA PRO A 72 -2.91 -9.45 -9.25
C PRO A 72 -2.08 -8.60 -10.24
N TRP A 73 -1.81 -7.34 -9.89
CA TRP A 73 -0.91 -6.43 -10.61
C TRP A 73 0.49 -6.43 -10.01
N GLU A 74 1.55 -6.50 -10.82
CA GLU A 74 2.94 -6.47 -10.34
C GLU A 74 3.46 -5.04 -10.14
N VAL A 75 4.06 -4.76 -8.99
CA VAL A 75 4.72 -3.48 -8.72
C VAL A 75 6.11 -3.46 -9.37
N GLU A 76 6.21 -2.99 -10.61
CA GLU A 76 7.45 -3.04 -11.42
C GLU A 76 8.61 -2.20 -10.84
N ASN A 77 8.35 -0.94 -10.44
CA ASN A 77 9.36 0.00 -9.94
C ASN A 77 9.50 0.00 -8.42
N ILE A 78 9.72 -1.18 -7.84
CA ILE A 78 9.68 -1.43 -6.39
C ILE A 78 10.55 -0.48 -5.54
N ARG A 79 11.72 -0.06 -6.05
CA ARG A 79 12.61 0.87 -5.33
C ARG A 79 12.05 2.29 -5.28
N GLU A 80 11.44 2.74 -6.37
CA GLU A 80 10.81 4.06 -6.43
C GLU A 80 9.54 4.07 -5.57
N THR A 81 8.74 3.01 -5.63
CA THR A 81 7.61 2.82 -4.72
C THR A 81 8.07 2.86 -3.25
N LEU A 82 9.15 2.15 -2.90
CA LEU A 82 9.71 2.21 -1.54
C LEU A 82 10.12 3.64 -1.15
N GLN A 83 10.80 4.38 -2.03
CA GLN A 83 11.21 5.76 -1.76
C GLN A 83 10.01 6.69 -1.57
N LEU A 84 8.96 6.52 -2.36
CA LEU A 84 7.71 7.26 -2.23
C LEU A 84 7.06 7.03 -0.86
N PHE A 85 6.89 5.78 -0.43
CA PHE A 85 6.31 5.51 0.89
C PHE A 85 7.23 6.01 2.01
N ASP A 86 8.55 5.93 1.85
CA ASP A 86 9.51 6.40 2.86
C ASP A 86 9.49 7.94 3.02
N SER A 87 9.29 8.68 1.93
CA SER A 87 9.27 10.16 1.91
C SER A 87 8.06 10.78 2.59
N PHE A 88 6.94 10.05 2.70
CA PHE A 88 5.73 10.53 3.35
C PHE A 88 5.89 10.71 4.86
N ASP A 89 5.49 11.86 5.39
CA ASP A 89 5.36 12.05 6.83
C ASP A 89 4.00 12.67 7.12
N ILE A 90 3.23 12.00 7.98
CA ILE A 90 1.88 12.40 8.36
C ILE A 90 1.84 13.80 8.99
N LYS A 91 2.98 14.28 9.51
CA LYS A 91 3.13 15.64 10.05
C LYS A 91 2.96 16.75 9.00
N TYR A 92 2.98 16.42 7.71
CA TYR A 92 2.82 17.39 6.64
C TYR A 92 1.35 17.66 6.28
N LEU A 93 0.41 16.90 6.84
CA LEU A 93 -1.01 17.17 6.69
C LEU A 93 -1.39 18.48 7.37
N THR A 94 -2.25 19.26 6.71
CA THR A 94 -2.83 20.47 7.28
C THR A 94 -3.77 20.12 8.44
N GLU A 95 -4.08 21.11 9.29
CA GLU A 95 -5.02 20.91 10.40
C GLU A 95 -6.43 20.51 9.91
N GLU A 96 -6.85 20.98 8.73
CA GLU A 96 -8.14 20.62 8.15
C GLU A 96 -8.15 19.16 7.64
N GLU A 97 -7.08 18.71 6.98
CA GLU A 97 -6.92 17.32 6.53
C GLU A 97 -6.81 16.36 7.70
N ALA A 98 -6.07 16.71 8.75
CA ALA A 98 -5.98 15.89 9.95
C ALA A 98 -7.36 15.71 10.63
N LYS A 99 -8.20 16.77 10.63
CA LYS A 99 -9.56 16.72 11.17
C LYS A 99 -10.50 15.86 10.34
N SER A 100 -10.42 15.91 9.01
CA SER A 100 -11.26 15.05 8.15
C SER A 100 -10.89 13.57 8.26
N LEU A 101 -9.64 13.26 8.60
CA LEU A 101 -9.11 11.90 8.72
C LEU A 101 -9.08 11.34 10.14
N THR A 102 -9.76 11.94 11.11
CA THR A 102 -9.62 11.66 12.56
C THR A 102 -9.61 10.16 12.93
N ASN A 103 -10.43 9.33 12.28
CA ASN A 103 -10.53 7.89 12.58
C ASN A 103 -9.51 7.01 11.84
N ILE A 104 -8.89 7.53 10.78
CA ILE A 104 -7.96 6.82 9.91
C ILE A 104 -6.51 7.20 10.25
N LEU A 105 -6.29 8.48 10.59
CA LEU A 105 -4.98 9.07 10.90
C LEU A 105 -4.13 8.26 11.89
N PRO A 106 -4.68 7.68 12.98
CA PRO A 106 -3.89 6.89 13.91
C PRO A 106 -3.32 5.59 13.33
N VAL A 107 -3.92 5.06 12.26
CA VAL A 107 -3.56 3.78 11.64
C VAL A 107 -2.51 3.95 10.53
N LEU A 108 -2.55 5.09 9.83
CA LEU A 108 -1.69 5.33 8.66
C LEU A 108 -0.18 5.18 8.93
N PRO A 109 0.40 5.62 10.06
CA PRO A 109 1.83 5.45 10.31
C PRO A 109 2.26 3.99 10.37
N ASP A 110 1.50 3.15 11.09
CA ASP A 110 1.81 1.73 11.23
C ASP A 110 1.59 0.99 9.92
N LEU A 111 0.49 1.30 9.21
CA LEU A 111 0.23 0.78 7.87
C LEU A 111 1.37 1.12 6.89
N LYS A 112 1.79 2.40 6.84
CA LYS A 112 2.93 2.83 6.02
C LYS A 112 4.18 2.02 6.34
N ASN A 113 4.49 1.84 7.63
CA ASN A 113 5.67 1.10 8.06
C ASN A 113 5.62 -0.37 7.62
N ASP A 114 4.46 -1.03 7.73
CA ASP A 114 4.29 -2.42 7.29
C ASP A 114 4.40 -2.56 5.77
N ILE A 115 3.89 -1.59 5.00
CA ILE A 115 4.10 -1.51 3.55
C ILE A 115 5.59 -1.37 3.23
N ILE A 116 6.30 -0.45 3.88
CA ILE A 116 7.75 -0.25 3.71
C ILE A 116 8.52 -1.54 4.00
N ILE A 117 8.21 -2.23 5.09
CA ILE A 117 8.86 -3.51 5.45
C ILE A 117 8.64 -4.56 4.35
N LEU A 118 7.44 -4.61 3.76
CA LEU A 118 7.11 -5.52 2.67
C LEU A 118 7.90 -5.18 1.40
N LEU A 119 7.93 -3.91 0.99
CA LEU A 119 8.70 -3.43 -0.17
C LEU A 119 10.20 -3.66 0.01
N GLN A 120 10.74 -3.41 1.21
CA GLN A 120 12.15 -3.67 1.54
C GLN A 120 12.52 -5.15 1.40
N LYS A 121 11.60 -6.07 1.72
CA LYS A 121 11.82 -7.51 1.49
C LYS A 121 11.98 -7.83 0.01
N ALA A 122 11.20 -7.20 -0.87
CA ALA A 122 11.32 -7.37 -2.32
C ALA A 122 12.65 -6.82 -2.83
N VAL A 123 12.99 -5.57 -2.46
CA VAL A 123 14.24 -4.92 -2.84
C VAL A 123 15.48 -5.73 -2.43
N ASN A 124 15.48 -6.32 -1.23
CA ASN A 124 16.65 -7.03 -0.68
C ASN A 124 16.65 -8.54 -0.98
N GLY A 125 15.48 -9.13 -1.21
CA GLY A 125 15.28 -10.59 -1.24
C GLY A 125 15.05 -11.18 -2.62
N ASN A 126 15.24 -10.40 -3.69
CA ASN A 126 15.00 -10.80 -5.08
C ASN A 126 13.59 -11.39 -5.29
N GLY A 127 12.61 -10.75 -4.65
CA GLY A 127 11.19 -11.11 -4.74
C GLY A 127 10.39 -9.97 -5.35
N ASN A 128 9.12 -10.25 -5.65
CA ASN A 128 8.20 -9.33 -6.30
C ASN A 128 7.07 -8.97 -5.32
N VAL A 129 6.43 -7.82 -5.54
CA VAL A 129 5.23 -7.41 -4.82
C VAL A 129 4.11 -7.28 -5.82
N PHE A 130 2.95 -7.81 -5.45
CA PHE A 130 1.73 -7.71 -6.22
C PHE A 130 0.64 -7.01 -5.41
N ILE A 131 -0.28 -6.36 -6.11
CA ILE A 131 -1.49 -5.75 -5.54
C ILE A 131 -2.69 -6.52 -6.09
N GLU A 132 -3.52 -7.05 -5.20
CA GLU A 132 -4.85 -7.54 -5.57
C GLU A 132 -5.91 -6.61 -4.98
N TYR A 133 -6.93 -6.31 -5.77
CA TYR A 133 -8.15 -5.64 -5.34
C TYR A 133 -9.31 -6.63 -5.37
N ASP A 134 -10.04 -6.75 -4.25
CA ASP A 134 -11.16 -7.68 -4.02
C ASP A 134 -12.39 -6.92 -3.47
#